data_AF-A0A7X9TVS4-F1
#
_entry.id   AF-A0A7X9TVS4-F1
#
_cell.length_a   1.000
_cell.length_b   1.000
_cell.length_c   1.000
_cell.angle_alpha   90.00
_cell.angle_beta   90.00
_cell.angle_gamma   90.00
#
_symmetry.space_group_name_H-M   'P 1'
#
loop_
_entity.id
_entity.type
_entity.pdbx_description
1 polymer ?
#
loop_
_entity_poly.entity_id
_entity_poly.type
_entity_poly.pdbx_seq_one_letter_code
_entity_poly.pdbx_strand_id
1 'polypeptide(L)'
;MRTCRRALTVLALSLAPLAVWAAVPVTDSNSGYNNSGSSYPPAGYGTNGAYAGGAATSAPSAQGELFNQLQRMQDQLAQQQGAIEVLQNQVNQLKQEGLERYQDLDRRIGAGVTPAATPDNSSAGGAPSAAAGAAAGAAASQAPAASSEPGDPAKEKLYYDAAFDLIKAKDFDKASQAFTAFLRKYPNSQYAGNAQYWLGEVNLAKGDLQGAGQAFAKVSQLYPKHAKVPDSLYKLADVERRLGHTDKVKGILQQVVAQYPGTSAAQLAQRDLQRL
;
A
#
# COMPACT_ATOMS: atom_id res chain seq x y z
N MET A 1 -19.14 -14.60 51.08
CA MET A 1 -19.45 -16.01 50.74
C MET A 1 -20.96 -16.16 50.64
N ARG A 2 -21.45 -17.03 49.73
CA ARG A 2 -22.85 -17.35 49.38
C ARG A 2 -23.47 -16.43 48.31
N THR A 3 -24.01 -16.86 47.17
CA THR A 3 -23.94 -18.08 46.33
C THR A 3 -24.73 -17.74 45.06
N CYS A 4 -24.25 -18.15 43.89
CA CYS A 4 -24.90 -18.00 42.59
C CYS A 4 -26.31 -18.63 42.53
N ARG A 5 -27.23 -18.02 41.77
CA ARG A 5 -28.26 -18.75 41.01
C ARG A 5 -28.38 -18.18 39.60
N ARG A 6 -28.00 -19.01 38.63
CA ARG A 6 -28.22 -18.87 37.19
C ARG A 6 -29.69 -19.15 36.91
N ALA A 7 -30.35 -18.32 36.11
CA ALA A 7 -31.60 -18.67 35.44
C ALA A 7 -31.33 -18.65 33.93
N LEU A 8 -31.56 -19.80 33.32
CA LEU A 8 -31.22 -20.16 31.95
C LEU A 8 -32.54 -20.38 31.20
N THR A 9 -32.66 -19.80 30.00
CA THR A 9 -33.55 -20.18 28.87
C THR A 9 -35.07 -20.03 29.08
N VAL A 10 -35.90 -19.66 28.10
CA VAL A 10 -36.01 -20.10 26.70
C VAL A 10 -36.68 -18.96 25.90
N LEU A 11 -36.06 -18.47 24.82
CA LEU A 11 -36.75 -17.63 23.83
C LEU A 11 -36.93 -18.49 22.56
N ALA A 12 -38.17 -18.90 22.32
CA ALA A 12 -38.55 -19.72 21.17
C ALA A 12 -38.37 -18.94 19.87
N LEU A 13 -37.56 -19.51 18.99
CA LEU A 13 -37.28 -19.04 17.64
C LEU A 13 -38.37 -19.58 16.72
N SER A 14 -39.30 -18.75 16.26
CA SER A 14 -40.27 -19.11 15.21
C SER A 14 -39.84 -18.52 13.86
N LEU A 15 -39.41 -19.42 12.97
CA LEU A 15 -39.22 -19.20 11.54
C LEU A 15 -40.56 -18.85 10.85
N ALA A 16 -40.52 -17.86 9.95
CA ALA A 16 -41.46 -17.78 8.83
C ALA A 16 -40.71 -17.27 7.58
N PRO A 17 -40.74 -18.00 6.45
CA PRO A 17 -40.15 -17.55 5.18
C PRO A 17 -41.18 -16.72 4.39
N LEU A 18 -40.87 -15.46 4.10
CA LEU A 18 -41.60 -14.69 3.09
C LEU A 18 -40.82 -14.77 1.77
N ALA A 19 -41.29 -15.65 0.90
CA ALA A 19 -40.96 -15.64 -0.51
C ALA A 19 -41.71 -14.48 -1.19
N VAL A 20 -40.98 -13.52 -1.75
CA VAL A 20 -41.53 -12.54 -2.68
C VAL A 20 -40.98 -12.87 -4.06
N TRP A 21 -41.86 -13.39 -4.92
CA TRP A 21 -41.62 -13.51 -6.35
C TRP A 21 -41.98 -12.19 -7.01
N ALA A 22 -41.00 -11.49 -7.55
CA ALA A 22 -41.23 -10.39 -8.49
C ALA A 22 -40.85 -10.89 -9.89
N ALA A 23 -41.85 -10.99 -10.76
CA ALA A 23 -41.73 -11.42 -12.14
C ALA A 23 -40.93 -10.40 -12.97
N VAL A 24 -39.98 -10.88 -13.77
CA VAL A 24 -39.28 -10.12 -14.79
C VAL A 24 -40.02 -10.35 -16.11
N PRO A 25 -40.53 -9.32 -16.81
CA PRO A 25 -41.03 -9.51 -18.17
C PRO A 25 -39.85 -9.68 -19.13
N VAL A 26 -39.83 -10.84 -19.81
CA VAL A 26 -38.97 -11.09 -20.97
C VAL A 26 -39.66 -10.49 -22.19
N THR A 27 -39.00 -9.54 -22.86
CA THR A 27 -39.46 -9.06 -24.17
C THR A 27 -38.63 -9.75 -25.23
N ASP A 28 -39.21 -10.82 -25.80
CA ASP A 28 -38.78 -11.39 -27.06
C ASP A 28 -39.39 -10.56 -28.19
N SER A 29 -38.58 -10.06 -29.10
CA SER A 29 -39.05 -9.47 -30.36
C SER A 29 -38.07 -9.83 -31.47
N ASN A 30 -37.99 -11.13 -31.74
CA ASN A 30 -37.58 -11.66 -33.02
C ASN A 30 -38.68 -11.39 -34.05
N SER A 31 -38.43 -10.51 -35.02
CA SER A 31 -39.31 -10.31 -36.17
C SER A 31 -38.49 -9.91 -37.39
N GLY A 32 -38.38 -10.85 -38.33
CA GLY A 32 -38.44 -10.57 -39.76
C GLY A 32 -37.15 -10.18 -40.46
N TYR A 33 -36.45 -11.18 -40.98
CA TYR A 33 -35.65 -11.05 -42.20
C TYR A 33 -36.57 -10.81 -43.42
N ASN A 34 -36.39 -9.70 -44.14
CA ASN A 34 -36.69 -9.57 -45.59
C ASN A 34 -36.03 -8.26 -46.11
N ASN A 35 -34.83 -8.32 -46.69
CA ASN A 35 -34.55 -8.32 -48.13
C ASN A 35 -34.75 -6.97 -48.87
N SER A 36 -33.61 -6.42 -49.32
CA SER A 36 -33.41 -5.82 -50.66
C SER A 36 -34.27 -4.63 -51.09
N GLY A 37 -33.65 -3.45 -51.13
CA GLY A 37 -34.17 -2.30 -51.89
C GLY A 37 -33.26 -1.09 -51.81
N SER A 38 -32.36 -0.94 -52.78
CA SER A 38 -31.65 0.31 -53.06
C SER A 38 -32.63 1.46 -53.22
N SER A 39 -32.47 2.55 -52.47
CA SER A 39 -32.95 3.88 -52.88
C SER A 39 -32.31 4.99 -52.03
N TYR A 40 -31.61 5.87 -52.72
CA TYR A 40 -31.10 7.17 -52.25
C TYR A 40 -32.22 8.03 -51.64
N PRO A 41 -31.92 8.82 -50.60
CA PRO A 41 -32.61 10.09 -50.41
C PRO A 41 -31.72 11.30 -50.79
N PRO A 42 -32.33 12.40 -51.29
CA PRO A 42 -31.64 13.49 -51.96
C PRO A 42 -31.10 14.55 -51.00
N ALA A 43 -30.14 15.34 -51.51
CA ALA A 43 -29.63 16.54 -50.88
C ALA A 43 -30.74 17.60 -50.72
N GLY A 44 -30.98 18.04 -49.48
CA GLY A 44 -31.90 19.11 -49.12
C GLY A 44 -31.31 19.94 -47.98
N TYR A 45 -31.20 21.23 -48.24
CA TYR A 45 -30.64 22.28 -47.38
C TYR A 45 -31.46 22.52 -46.10
N GLY A 46 -30.79 22.89 -44.99
CA GLY A 46 -31.44 23.68 -43.94
C GLY A 46 -31.00 23.45 -42.49
N THR A 47 -30.09 24.31 -42.02
CA THR A 47 -30.06 24.97 -40.70
C THR A 47 -29.95 24.20 -39.37
N ASN A 48 -28.89 24.57 -38.63
CA ASN A 48 -28.78 24.81 -37.18
C ASN A 48 -29.30 23.77 -36.18
N GLY A 49 -28.33 23.25 -35.40
CA GLY A 49 -28.52 22.97 -33.99
C GLY A 49 -28.56 21.49 -33.62
N ALA A 50 -27.40 20.90 -33.39
CA ALA A 50 -27.13 19.97 -32.29
C ALA A 50 -25.78 19.25 -32.56
N TYR A 51 -24.70 19.76 -31.99
CA TYR A 51 -23.56 18.90 -31.66
C TYR A 51 -24.03 17.96 -30.53
N ALA A 52 -24.69 16.88 -30.93
CA ALA A 52 -25.04 15.79 -30.04
C ALA A 52 -23.78 14.95 -29.78
N GLY A 53 -23.46 14.79 -28.50
CA GLY A 53 -22.68 13.65 -28.01
C GLY A 53 -21.19 13.71 -28.32
N GLY A 54 -20.49 14.72 -27.80
CA GLY A 54 -19.13 14.45 -27.33
C GLY A 54 -19.24 13.29 -26.35
N ALA A 55 -18.70 12.14 -26.73
CA ALA A 55 -18.52 11.02 -25.84
C ALA A 55 -17.76 11.56 -24.62
N ALA A 56 -18.49 11.78 -23.52
CA ALA A 56 -17.88 11.87 -22.22
C ALA A 56 -17.19 10.52 -22.07
N THR A 57 -15.88 10.50 -22.30
CA THR A 57 -15.02 9.45 -21.79
C THR A 57 -15.33 9.42 -20.30
N SER A 58 -16.14 8.43 -19.91
CA SER A 58 -16.48 8.20 -18.52
C SER A 58 -15.15 8.10 -17.81
N ALA A 59 -14.88 9.09 -16.94
CA ALA A 59 -13.71 9.05 -16.09
C ALA A 59 -13.72 7.67 -15.44
N PRO A 60 -12.60 6.92 -15.49
CA PRO A 60 -12.54 5.62 -14.85
C PRO A 60 -13.08 5.81 -13.44
N SER A 61 -14.17 5.12 -13.11
CA SER A 61 -14.78 5.26 -11.79
C SER A 61 -13.68 5.08 -10.75
N ALA A 62 -13.62 5.94 -9.72
CA ALA A 62 -12.60 5.83 -8.67
C ALA A 62 -12.47 4.39 -8.12
N GLN A 63 -13.58 3.64 -8.16
CA GLN A 63 -13.67 2.22 -7.91
C GLN A 63 -12.76 1.32 -8.78
N GLY A 64 -12.73 1.57 -10.09
CA GLY A 64 -11.91 0.82 -11.04
C GLY A 64 -10.42 1.17 -10.93
N GLU A 65 -10.10 2.43 -10.64
CA GLU A 65 -8.72 2.84 -10.36
C GLU A 65 -8.19 2.17 -9.09
N LEU A 66 -9.00 2.13 -8.03
CA LEU A 66 -8.69 1.44 -6.77
C LEU A 66 -8.39 -0.04 -7.01
N PHE A 67 -9.20 -0.71 -7.84
CA PHE A 67 -9.00 -2.13 -8.18
C PHE A 67 -7.71 -2.35 -8.99
N ASN A 68 -7.43 -1.50 -9.98
CA ASN A 68 -6.18 -1.58 -10.74
C ASN A 68 -4.95 -1.28 -9.89
N GLN A 69 -5.07 -0.40 -8.88
CA GLN A 69 -4.01 -0.15 -7.92
C GLN A 69 -3.83 -1.33 -6.96
N LEU A 70 -4.93 -1.96 -6.56
CA LEU A 70 -4.95 -3.14 -5.70
C LEU A 70 -4.16 -4.30 -6.32
N GLN A 71 -4.32 -4.53 -7.62
CA GLN A 71 -3.60 -5.58 -8.31
C GLN A 71 -2.09 -5.29 -8.37
N ARG A 72 -1.70 -4.08 -8.79
CA ARG A 72 -0.28 -3.65 -8.81
C ARG A 72 0.39 -3.74 -7.45
N MET A 73 -0.34 -3.49 -6.36
CA MET A 73 0.19 -3.54 -5.01
C MET A 73 0.39 -4.98 -4.51
N GLN A 74 -0.50 -5.91 -4.87
CA GLN A 74 -0.31 -7.33 -4.59
C GLN A 74 0.95 -7.85 -5.29
N ASP A 75 1.21 -7.42 -6.52
CA ASP A 75 2.44 -7.76 -7.23
C ASP A 75 3.68 -7.22 -6.51
N GLN A 76 3.63 -5.97 -6.02
CA GLN A 76 4.72 -5.39 -5.22
C GLN A 76 4.96 -6.15 -3.90
N LEU A 77 3.91 -6.60 -3.23
CA LEU A 77 4.01 -7.38 -1.99
C LEU A 77 4.60 -8.77 -2.24
N ALA A 78 4.27 -9.40 -3.37
CA ALA A 78 4.87 -10.67 -3.76
C ALA A 78 6.38 -10.49 -4.01
N GLN A 79 6.78 -9.42 -4.67
CA GLN A 79 8.19 -9.08 -4.88
C GLN A 79 8.93 -8.81 -3.56
N GLN A 80 8.34 -8.05 -2.64
CA GLN A 80 8.94 -7.77 -1.32
C GLN A 80 9.09 -9.05 -0.48
N GLN A 81 8.16 -9.98 -0.57
CA GLN A 81 8.27 -11.29 0.09
C GLN A 81 9.42 -12.12 -0.48
N GLY A 82 9.56 -12.17 -1.80
CA GLY A 82 10.71 -12.83 -2.43
C GLY A 82 12.04 -12.21 -1.97
N ALA A 83 12.09 -10.88 -1.82
CA ALA A 83 13.27 -10.21 -1.27
C ALA A 83 13.54 -10.60 0.19
N ILE A 84 12.52 -10.80 1.03
CA ILE A 84 12.68 -11.26 2.42
C ILE A 84 13.19 -12.69 2.49
N GLU A 85 12.66 -13.59 1.67
CA GLU A 85 13.12 -14.98 1.64
C GLU A 85 14.61 -15.05 1.29
N VAL A 86 15.04 -14.27 0.29
CA VAL A 86 16.46 -14.13 -0.06
C VAL A 86 17.27 -13.55 1.10
N LEU A 87 16.79 -12.47 1.72
CA LEU A 87 17.49 -11.83 2.84
C LEU A 87 17.61 -12.75 4.06
N GLN A 88 16.56 -13.52 4.35
CA GLN A 88 16.53 -14.47 5.46
C GLN A 88 17.45 -15.66 5.19
N ASN A 89 17.49 -16.16 3.95
CA ASN A 89 18.46 -17.16 3.55
C ASN A 89 19.90 -16.65 3.69
N GLN A 90 20.17 -15.42 3.26
CA GLN A 90 21.49 -14.79 3.40
C GLN A 90 21.90 -14.64 4.86
N VAL A 91 20.97 -14.26 5.75
CA VAL A 91 21.20 -14.22 7.19
C VAL A 91 21.53 -15.61 7.74
N ASN A 92 20.81 -16.65 7.30
CA ASN A 92 21.09 -18.02 7.73
C ASN A 92 22.46 -18.50 7.24
N GLN A 93 22.84 -18.14 6.01
CA GLN A 93 24.15 -18.45 5.44
C GLN A 93 25.28 -17.76 6.22
N LEU A 94 25.16 -16.45 6.49
CA LEU A 94 26.14 -15.72 7.30
C LEU A 94 26.27 -16.29 8.73
N LYS A 95 25.17 -16.76 9.32
CA LYS A 95 25.21 -17.45 10.62
C LYS A 95 25.96 -18.77 10.55
N GLN A 96 25.76 -19.56 9.51
CA GLN A 96 26.48 -20.82 9.29
C GLN A 96 27.97 -20.57 9.10
N GLU A 97 28.34 -19.65 8.20
CA GLU A 97 29.72 -19.23 7.96
C GLU A 97 30.40 -18.72 9.24
N GLY A 98 29.67 -17.93 10.04
CA GLY A 98 30.12 -17.48 11.35
C GLY A 98 30.40 -18.66 12.29
N LEU A 99 29.47 -19.62 12.39
CA LEU A 99 29.58 -20.82 13.22
C LEU A 99 30.78 -21.69 12.83
N GLU A 100 30.98 -21.92 11.54
CA GLU A 100 32.13 -22.67 11.02
C GLU A 100 33.44 -21.97 11.38
N ARG A 101 33.51 -20.64 11.19
CA ARG A 101 34.67 -19.84 11.57
C ARG A 101 34.93 -19.89 13.09
N TYR A 102 33.89 -19.84 13.92
CA TYR A 102 34.02 -19.97 15.37
C TYR A 102 34.57 -21.35 15.77
N GLN A 103 34.09 -22.43 15.15
CA GLN A 103 34.59 -23.78 15.42
C GLN A 103 36.03 -23.99 14.95
N ASP A 104 36.43 -23.40 13.83
CA ASP A 104 37.82 -23.41 13.36
C ASP A 104 38.75 -22.69 14.35
N LEU A 105 38.36 -21.50 14.82
CA LEU A 105 39.08 -20.75 15.86
C LEU A 105 39.22 -21.57 17.14
N ASP A 106 38.15 -22.23 17.61
CA ASP A 106 38.16 -23.05 18.82
C ASP A 106 39.07 -24.28 18.67
N ARG A 107 39.01 -24.97 17.52
CA ARG A 107 39.92 -26.09 17.22
C ARG A 107 41.38 -25.64 17.21
N ARG A 108 41.69 -24.48 16.62
CA ARG A 108 43.06 -23.96 16.56
C ARG A 108 43.60 -23.54 17.92
N ILE A 109 42.74 -22.94 18.76
CA ILE A 109 43.10 -22.53 20.13
C ILE A 109 43.22 -23.77 21.04
N GLY A 110 42.27 -24.72 20.95
CA GLY A 110 42.27 -25.95 21.73
C GLY A 110 43.36 -26.95 21.33
N ALA A 111 43.77 -26.97 20.06
CA ALA A 111 44.88 -27.79 19.58
C ALA A 111 46.27 -27.23 19.91
N GLY A 112 46.36 -26.10 20.62
CA GLY A 112 47.64 -25.56 21.11
C GLY A 112 48.60 -25.23 19.96
N VAL A 113 48.16 -24.43 18.99
CA VAL A 113 49.04 -23.98 17.90
C VAL A 113 49.67 -22.63 18.27
N THR A 114 50.97 -22.63 18.56
CA THR A 114 51.84 -21.45 18.39
C THR A 114 51.78 -20.99 16.94
N PRO A 115 51.66 -19.68 16.63
CA PRO A 115 51.44 -19.21 15.28
C PRO A 115 52.67 -19.48 14.41
N ALA A 116 52.60 -20.50 13.55
CA ALA A 116 53.58 -20.74 12.51
C ALA A 116 53.07 -20.13 11.18
N ALA A 117 53.81 -19.11 10.76
CA ALA A 117 53.98 -18.54 9.43
C ALA A 117 52.99 -18.95 8.30
N THR A 118 52.28 -17.95 7.79
CA THR A 118 51.85 -17.87 6.38
C THR A 118 53.06 -17.84 5.44
N PRO A 119 53.07 -18.58 4.32
CA PRO A 119 53.98 -18.28 3.22
C PRO A 119 53.40 -17.18 2.33
N ASP A 120 54.22 -16.13 2.19
CA ASP A 120 54.36 -15.13 1.13
C ASP A 120 53.25 -14.98 0.08
N ASN A 121 52.68 -13.78 0.00
CA ASN A 121 52.51 -13.14 -1.31
C ASN A 121 52.90 -11.67 -1.21
N SER A 122 54.08 -11.40 -1.75
CA SER A 122 54.63 -10.08 -1.98
C SER A 122 53.76 -9.24 -2.93
N SER A 123 53.29 -8.08 -2.45
CA SER A 123 53.33 -6.87 -3.27
C SER A 123 53.62 -5.66 -2.38
N ALA A 124 54.58 -4.88 -2.85
CA ALA A 124 55.29 -3.84 -2.14
C ALA A 124 54.49 -2.53 -2.02
N GLY A 125 54.77 -1.79 -0.94
CA GLY A 125 54.89 -0.33 -1.00
C GLY A 125 53.84 0.48 -0.24
N GLY A 126 54.24 1.03 0.91
CA GLY A 126 53.62 2.22 1.49
C GLY A 126 53.40 2.18 2.99
N ALA A 127 54.34 2.74 3.76
CA ALA A 127 54.15 3.09 5.17
C ALA A 127 53.48 4.50 5.30
N PRO A 128 53.15 5.02 6.50
CA PRO A 128 51.78 5.08 7.01
C PRO A 128 51.29 6.52 7.24
N SER A 129 49.99 6.71 7.48
CA SER A 129 49.52 7.92 8.16
C SER A 129 48.29 7.64 9.02
N ALA A 130 48.46 7.91 10.31
CA ALA A 130 47.40 8.03 11.28
C ALA A 130 46.70 9.38 11.08
N ALA A 131 45.36 9.37 11.09
CA ALA A 131 44.59 10.54 11.42
C ALA A 131 43.34 10.13 12.20
N ALA A 132 43.35 10.49 13.47
CA ALA A 132 42.19 10.55 14.33
C ALA A 132 41.11 11.44 13.69
N GLY A 133 39.86 11.00 13.79
CA GLY A 133 38.67 11.76 13.46
C GLY A 133 37.57 11.39 14.44
N ALA A 134 37.55 12.09 15.56
CA ALA A 134 36.57 11.95 16.61
C ALA A 134 35.19 12.49 16.19
N ALA A 135 34.20 11.95 16.90
CA ALA A 135 33.04 12.63 17.45
C ALA A 135 31.72 12.66 16.64
N ALA A 136 30.73 12.10 17.35
CA ALA A 136 29.43 12.69 17.65
C ALA A 136 28.29 12.49 16.63
N GLY A 137 27.22 11.88 17.15
CA GLY A 137 25.95 11.76 16.44
C GLY A 137 24.82 11.22 17.30
N ALA A 138 24.55 11.90 18.42
CA ALA A 138 23.26 12.06 19.09
C ALA A 138 22.34 10.83 19.22
N ALA A 139 22.25 10.33 20.46
CA ALA A 139 21.10 9.60 20.96
C ALA A 139 19.83 10.46 20.79
N ALA A 140 18.96 10.08 19.87
CA ALA A 140 17.62 10.62 19.73
C ALA A 140 16.64 9.76 20.54
N SER A 141 16.20 10.34 21.67
CA SER A 141 14.83 10.36 22.19
C SER A 141 13.97 9.11 22.00
N GLN A 142 13.80 8.37 23.10
CA GLN A 142 12.73 7.39 23.28
C GLN A 142 11.35 8.07 23.20
N ALA A 143 10.57 7.69 22.19
CA ALA A 143 9.13 7.85 22.14
C ALA A 143 8.48 6.47 22.43
N PRO A 144 7.25 6.44 22.99
CA PRO A 144 6.79 5.37 23.87
C PRO A 144 6.63 4.03 23.16
N ALA A 145 7.13 2.97 23.80
CA ALA A 145 6.93 1.59 23.40
C ALA A 145 5.44 1.22 23.49
N ALA A 146 4.72 1.36 22.38
CA ALA A 146 3.61 0.46 22.10
C ALA A 146 4.22 -0.94 21.97
N SER A 147 3.68 -1.90 22.72
CA SER A 147 4.08 -3.30 22.75
C SER A 147 4.22 -3.88 21.33
N SER A 148 5.41 -3.77 20.77
CA SER A 148 5.80 -4.44 19.54
C SER A 148 6.12 -5.88 19.90
N GLU A 149 5.11 -6.75 19.89
CA GLU A 149 5.38 -8.16 19.66
C GLU A 149 6.25 -8.24 18.40
N PRO A 150 7.38 -8.99 18.40
CA PRO A 150 8.03 -9.38 17.16
C PRO A 150 6.99 -10.10 16.32
N GLY A 151 6.38 -9.36 15.39
CA GLY A 151 5.27 -9.85 14.60
C GLY A 151 5.80 -10.96 13.73
N ASP A 152 5.30 -12.18 13.94
CA ASP A 152 5.44 -13.26 13.00
C ASP A 152 5.04 -12.72 11.61
N PRO A 153 5.96 -12.62 10.63
CA PRO A 153 5.67 -12.00 9.34
C PRO A 153 4.48 -12.64 8.62
N ALA A 154 4.23 -13.94 8.87
CA ALA A 154 3.07 -14.63 8.32
C ALA A 154 1.76 -14.11 8.93
N LYS A 155 1.74 -13.82 10.25
CA LYS A 155 0.56 -13.23 10.90
C LYS A 155 0.31 -11.82 10.42
N GLU A 156 1.35 -10.99 10.31
CA GLU A 156 1.21 -9.63 9.78
C GLU A 156 0.59 -9.64 8.38
N LYS A 157 1.09 -10.52 7.50
CA LYS A 157 0.53 -10.72 6.17
C LYS A 157 -0.94 -11.12 6.21
N LEU A 158 -1.32 -12.07 7.06
CA LEU A 158 -2.72 -12.49 7.19
C LEU A 158 -3.65 -11.36 7.60
N TYR A 159 -3.26 -10.52 8.57
CA TYR A 159 -4.07 -9.37 8.97
C TYR A 159 -4.19 -8.33 7.85
N TYR A 160 -3.10 -8.09 7.13
CA TYR A 160 -3.08 -7.20 6.00
C TYR A 160 -3.97 -7.71 4.86
N ASP A 161 -3.80 -8.96 4.44
CA ASP A 161 -4.60 -9.60 3.38
C ASP A 161 -6.10 -9.62 3.73
N ALA A 162 -6.46 -9.88 5.00
CA ALA A 162 -7.85 -9.82 5.45
C ALA A 162 -8.45 -8.40 5.31
N ALA A 163 -7.68 -7.34 5.58
CA ALA A 163 -8.12 -5.97 5.37
C ALA A 163 -8.35 -5.67 3.87
N PHE A 164 -7.55 -6.29 3.02
CA PHE A 164 -7.67 -6.18 1.57
C PHE A 164 -8.86 -6.91 0.97
N ASP A 165 -9.19 -8.08 1.49
CA ASP A 165 -10.36 -8.82 1.04
C ASP A 165 -11.66 -8.03 1.32
N LEU A 166 -11.67 -7.20 2.37
CA LEU A 166 -12.76 -6.24 2.62
C LEU A 166 -12.85 -5.15 1.54
N ILE A 167 -11.72 -4.66 1.01
CA ILE A 167 -11.72 -3.75 -0.15
C ILE A 167 -12.33 -4.45 -1.36
N LYS A 168 -11.94 -5.70 -1.64
CA LYS A 168 -12.48 -6.49 -2.76
C LYS A 168 -13.99 -6.72 -2.62
N ALA A 169 -14.45 -6.97 -1.39
CA ALA A 169 -15.85 -7.09 -1.04
C ALA A 169 -16.62 -5.75 -1.04
N LYS A 170 -15.93 -4.62 -1.27
CA LYS A 170 -16.45 -3.25 -1.20
C LYS A 170 -16.99 -2.85 0.18
N ASP A 171 -16.58 -3.57 1.22
CA ASP A 171 -16.90 -3.24 2.61
C ASP A 171 -15.87 -2.25 3.16
N PHE A 172 -15.94 -1.01 2.68
CA PHE A 172 -14.95 0.03 2.99
C PHE A 172 -14.97 0.41 4.47
N ASP A 173 -16.12 0.30 5.14
CA ASP A 173 -16.23 0.55 6.57
C ASP A 173 -15.40 -0.45 7.36
N LYS A 174 -15.60 -1.76 7.13
CA LYS A 174 -14.78 -2.77 7.78
C LYS A 174 -13.32 -2.70 7.34
N ALA A 175 -13.05 -2.40 6.06
CA ALA A 175 -11.68 -2.25 5.58
C ALA A 175 -10.93 -1.14 6.34
N SER A 176 -11.56 0.03 6.52
CA SER A 176 -10.96 1.15 7.27
C SER A 176 -10.63 0.77 8.72
N GLN A 177 -11.54 0.02 9.37
CA GLN A 177 -11.33 -0.49 10.72
C GLN A 177 -10.20 -1.53 10.77
N ALA A 178 -10.14 -2.43 9.80
CA ALA A 178 -9.12 -3.46 9.71
C ALA A 178 -7.72 -2.87 9.50
N PHE A 179 -7.55 -1.90 8.59
CA PHE A 179 -6.27 -1.21 8.41
C PHE A 179 -5.88 -0.40 9.64
N THR A 180 -6.83 0.29 10.28
CA THR A 180 -6.55 1.02 11.53
C THR A 180 -6.08 0.08 12.64
N ALA A 181 -6.73 -1.08 12.78
CA ALA A 181 -6.34 -2.10 13.74
C ALA A 181 -4.95 -2.70 13.40
N PHE A 182 -4.68 -2.95 12.12
CA PHE A 182 -3.38 -3.41 11.64
C PHE A 182 -2.27 -2.42 12.01
N LEU A 183 -2.45 -1.13 11.69
CA LEU A 183 -1.46 -0.07 11.96
C LEU A 183 -1.22 0.14 13.46
N ARG A 184 -2.25 -0.07 14.29
CA ARG A 184 -2.09 -0.03 15.75
C ARG A 184 -1.32 -1.24 16.28
N LYS A 185 -1.56 -2.42 15.71
CA LYS A 185 -0.97 -3.68 16.17
C LYS A 185 0.46 -3.88 15.66
N TYR A 186 0.72 -3.49 14.42
CA TYR A 186 1.98 -3.69 13.72
C TYR A 186 2.50 -2.38 13.10
N PRO A 187 2.78 -1.34 13.92
CA PRO A 187 3.21 -0.03 13.41
C PRO A 187 4.57 -0.08 12.72
N ASN A 188 5.41 -1.08 13.01
CA ASN A 188 6.74 -1.26 12.41
C ASN A 188 6.75 -2.35 11.32
N SER A 189 5.58 -2.86 10.92
CA SER A 189 5.52 -3.86 9.86
C SER A 189 6.05 -3.31 8.54
N GLN A 190 6.66 -4.17 7.74
CA GLN A 190 6.94 -3.90 6.33
C GLN A 190 5.70 -3.46 5.55
N TYR A 191 4.51 -3.90 5.97
CA TYR A 191 3.25 -3.55 5.32
C TYR A 191 2.65 -2.27 5.88
N ALA A 192 3.18 -1.69 6.95
CA ALA A 192 2.58 -0.56 7.65
C ALA A 192 2.51 0.71 6.76
N GLY A 193 3.56 1.00 6.00
CA GLY A 193 3.56 2.11 5.05
C GLY A 193 2.50 1.95 3.95
N ASN A 194 2.35 0.73 3.41
CA ASN A 194 1.30 0.40 2.45
C ASN A 194 -0.10 0.44 3.09
N ALA A 195 -0.27 -0.11 4.29
CA ALA A 195 -1.54 -0.12 5.02
C ALA A 195 -2.04 1.30 5.33
N GLN A 196 -1.12 2.21 5.68
CA GLN A 196 -1.43 3.62 5.91
C GLN A 196 -1.89 4.31 4.62
N TYR A 197 -1.27 3.99 3.49
CA TYR A 197 -1.73 4.46 2.17
C TYR A 197 -3.14 3.92 1.84
N TRP A 198 -3.40 2.63 2.06
CA TRP A 198 -4.72 2.04 1.82
C TRP A 198 -5.81 2.59 2.69
N LEU A 199 -5.51 2.89 3.96
CA LEU A 199 -6.47 3.57 4.81
C LEU A 199 -6.91 4.91 4.19
N GLY A 200 -5.99 5.63 3.54
CA GLY A 200 -6.32 6.84 2.78
C GLY A 200 -7.22 6.58 1.58
N GLU A 201 -6.87 5.59 0.74
CA GLU A 201 -7.68 5.21 -0.42
C GLU A 201 -9.07 4.69 -0.05
N VAL A 202 -9.18 3.91 1.04
CA VAL A 202 -10.45 3.41 1.56
C VAL A 202 -11.31 4.56 2.09
N ASN A 203 -10.72 5.51 2.82
CA ASN A 203 -11.45 6.70 3.28
C ASN A 203 -11.90 7.57 2.10
N LEU A 204 -11.08 7.68 1.04
CA LEU A 204 -11.48 8.33 -0.20
C LEU A 204 -12.68 7.66 -0.86
N ALA A 205 -12.68 6.32 -0.94
CA ALA A 205 -13.77 5.54 -1.50
C ALA A 205 -15.08 5.69 -0.70
N LYS A 206 -14.97 5.93 0.62
CA LYS A 206 -16.10 6.26 1.50
C LYS A 206 -16.59 7.71 1.36
N GLY A 207 -15.84 8.57 0.69
CA GLY A 207 -16.09 10.01 0.64
C GLY A 207 -15.64 10.77 1.88
N ASP A 208 -14.95 10.13 2.83
CA ASP A 208 -14.35 10.78 3.99
C ASP A 208 -13.04 11.47 3.60
N LEU A 209 -13.16 12.67 3.04
CA LEU A 209 -12.03 13.47 2.58
C LEU A 209 -11.08 13.85 3.73
N GLN A 210 -11.63 14.15 4.91
CA GLN A 210 -10.81 14.53 6.07
C GLN A 210 -9.99 13.34 6.58
N GLY A 211 -10.64 12.19 6.76
CA GLY A 211 -9.96 10.96 7.16
C GLY A 211 -8.96 10.47 6.12
N ALA A 212 -9.24 10.65 4.83
CA ALA A 212 -8.31 10.35 3.75
C ALA A 212 -7.06 11.23 3.81
N GLY A 213 -7.22 12.55 3.92
CA GLY A 213 -6.11 13.49 3.99
C GLY A 213 -5.19 13.20 5.18
N GLN A 214 -5.77 12.96 6.36
CA GLN A 214 -5.00 12.55 7.54
C GLN A 214 -4.24 11.24 7.32
N ALA A 215 -4.86 10.25 6.66
CA ALA A 215 -4.23 8.97 6.43
C ALA A 215 -3.06 9.07 5.44
N PHE A 216 -3.18 9.85 4.36
CA PHE A 216 -2.08 10.06 3.41
C PHE A 216 -0.93 10.88 4.02
N ALA A 217 -1.26 11.93 4.79
CA ALA A 217 -0.24 12.74 5.48
C ALA A 217 0.59 11.89 6.45
N LYS A 218 -0.03 10.93 7.13
CA LYS A 218 0.68 10.00 8.02
C LYS A 218 1.68 9.11 7.30
N VAL A 219 1.55 8.85 6.00
CA VAL A 219 2.54 8.04 5.27
C VAL A 219 3.91 8.71 5.26
N SER A 220 3.97 10.00 4.94
CA SER A 220 5.24 10.75 4.95
C SER A 220 5.76 11.02 6.37
N GLN A 221 4.87 11.16 7.35
CA GLN A 221 5.24 11.44 8.75
C GLN A 221 5.78 10.22 9.48
N LEU A 222 5.11 9.06 9.33
CA LEU A 222 5.43 7.84 10.08
C LEU A 222 6.35 6.90 9.27
N TYR A 223 6.27 6.95 7.95
CA TYR A 223 7.01 6.06 7.05
C TYR A 223 7.81 6.84 5.98
N PRO A 224 8.66 7.82 6.35
CA PRO A 224 9.29 8.76 5.42
C PRO A 224 10.18 8.12 4.34
N LYS A 225 10.69 6.90 4.58
CA LYS A 225 11.53 6.14 3.65
C LYS A 225 10.73 5.19 2.74
N HIS A 226 9.41 5.13 2.90
CA HIS A 226 8.59 4.16 2.22
C HIS A 226 8.34 4.57 0.76
N ALA A 227 8.30 3.58 -0.15
CA ALA A 227 8.17 3.84 -1.59
C ALA A 227 6.86 4.55 -1.97
N LYS A 228 5.83 4.48 -1.12
CA LYS A 228 4.52 5.15 -1.33
C LYS A 228 4.44 6.59 -0.85
N VAL A 229 5.48 7.13 -0.23
CA VAL A 229 5.45 8.55 0.19
C VAL A 229 5.13 9.51 -0.96
N PRO A 230 5.80 9.46 -2.14
CA PRO A 230 5.48 10.35 -3.25
C PRO A 230 4.03 10.21 -3.73
N ASP A 231 3.54 8.98 -3.91
CA ASP A 231 2.15 8.73 -4.29
C ASP A 231 1.15 9.24 -3.24
N SER A 232 1.46 9.05 -1.95
CA SER A 232 0.61 9.51 -0.84
C SER A 232 0.50 11.02 -0.79
N LEU A 233 1.61 11.73 -0.99
CA LEU A 233 1.62 13.19 -1.03
C LEU A 233 0.83 13.72 -2.23
N TYR A 234 0.95 13.09 -3.40
CA TYR A 234 0.12 13.47 -4.55
C TYR A 234 -1.37 13.21 -4.30
N LYS A 235 -1.72 12.08 -3.69
CA LYS A 235 -3.11 11.79 -3.27
C LYS A 235 -3.61 12.76 -2.20
N LEU A 236 -2.76 13.17 -1.27
CA LEU A 236 -3.08 14.25 -0.32
C LEU A 236 -3.39 15.55 -1.05
N ALA A 237 -2.60 15.93 -2.06
CA ALA A 237 -2.90 17.12 -2.86
C ALA A 237 -4.23 17.01 -3.63
N ASP A 238 -4.60 15.82 -4.12
CA ASP A 238 -5.93 15.57 -4.69
C ASP A 238 -7.05 15.78 -3.66
N VAL A 239 -6.90 15.20 -2.46
CA VAL A 239 -7.85 15.37 -1.36
C VAL A 239 -8.01 16.85 -0.98
N GLU A 240 -6.90 17.56 -0.78
CA GLU A 240 -6.92 18.98 -0.40
C GLU A 240 -7.55 19.85 -1.51
N ARG A 241 -7.40 19.46 -2.77
CA ARG A 241 -8.07 20.10 -3.91
C ARG A 241 -9.58 19.93 -3.86
N ARG A 242 -10.05 18.71 -3.55
CA ARG A 242 -11.48 18.41 -3.38
C ARG A 242 -12.08 19.12 -2.16
N LEU A 243 -11.26 19.42 -1.16
CA LEU A 243 -11.62 20.24 0.00
C LEU A 243 -11.56 21.75 -0.28
N GLY A 244 -11.05 22.19 -1.44
CA GLY A 244 -10.95 23.59 -1.83
C GLY A 244 -9.72 24.32 -1.26
N HIS A 245 -8.75 23.62 -0.68
CA HIS A 245 -7.56 24.23 -0.07
C HIS A 245 -6.43 24.45 -1.09
N THR A 246 -6.65 25.30 -2.10
CA THR A 246 -5.73 25.52 -3.23
C THR A 246 -4.29 25.89 -2.81
N ASP A 247 -4.11 26.69 -1.77
CA ASP A 247 -2.77 27.05 -1.27
C ASP A 247 -2.00 25.83 -0.77
N LYS A 248 -2.68 24.93 -0.05
CA LYS A 248 -2.09 23.66 0.42
C LYS A 248 -1.74 22.76 -0.75
N VAL A 249 -2.62 22.67 -1.76
CA VAL A 249 -2.38 21.89 -2.98
C VAL A 249 -1.07 22.34 -3.63
N LYS A 250 -0.91 23.64 -3.87
CA LYS A 250 0.32 24.17 -4.48
C LYS A 250 1.56 23.81 -3.66
N GLY A 251 1.51 23.99 -2.34
CA GLY A 251 2.62 23.65 -1.45
C GLY A 251 2.98 22.16 -1.49
N ILE A 252 1.99 21.27 -1.43
CA ILE A 252 2.21 19.82 -1.47
C ILE A 252 2.77 19.38 -2.83
N LEU A 253 2.22 19.88 -3.94
CA LEU A 253 2.72 19.52 -5.27
C LEU A 253 4.17 20.00 -5.47
N GLN A 254 4.50 21.21 -5.01
CA GLN A 254 5.88 21.70 -5.02
C GLN A 254 6.80 20.82 -4.20
N GLN A 255 6.35 20.39 -3.02
CA GLN A 255 7.10 19.45 -2.18
C GLN A 255 7.37 18.13 -2.91
N VAL A 256 6.38 17.55 -3.59
CA VAL A 256 6.54 16.30 -4.35
C VAL A 256 7.58 16.44 -5.45
N VAL A 257 7.52 17.53 -6.22
CA VAL A 257 8.49 17.79 -7.31
C VAL A 257 9.91 17.99 -6.76
N ALA A 258 10.05 18.71 -5.65
CA ALA A 258 11.36 19.04 -5.06
C ALA A 258 12.01 17.83 -4.35
N GLN A 259 11.24 17.04 -3.60
CA GLN A 259 11.76 15.97 -2.75
C GLN A 259 11.81 14.61 -3.44
N TYR A 260 10.95 14.38 -4.45
CA TYR A 260 10.84 13.09 -5.13
C TYR A 260 10.95 13.22 -6.66
N PRO A 261 12.00 13.89 -7.18
CA PRO A 261 12.19 14.06 -8.61
C PRO A 261 12.30 12.71 -9.33
N GLY A 262 11.78 12.64 -10.56
CA GLY A 262 11.82 11.41 -11.37
C GLY A 262 10.75 10.36 -11.03
N THR A 263 9.96 10.55 -9.98
CA THR A 263 8.80 9.69 -9.69
C THR A 263 7.61 10.04 -10.58
N SER A 264 6.72 9.07 -10.85
CA SER A 264 5.47 9.34 -11.58
C SER A 264 4.61 10.40 -10.86
N ALA A 265 4.62 10.40 -9.52
CA ALA A 265 3.94 11.42 -8.72
C ALA A 265 4.51 12.84 -8.98
N ALA A 266 5.84 12.99 -9.09
CA ALA A 266 6.46 14.27 -9.43
C ALA A 266 6.12 14.74 -10.84
N GLN A 267 6.06 13.84 -11.82
CA GLN A 267 5.62 14.18 -13.18
C GLN A 267 4.17 14.69 -13.19
N LEU A 268 3.28 14.00 -12.48
CA LEU A 268 1.88 14.42 -12.34
C LEU A 268 1.78 15.75 -11.58
N ALA A 269 2.53 15.93 -10.50
CA ALA A 269 2.55 17.15 -9.71
C ALA A 269 3.05 18.35 -10.52
N GLN A 270 4.08 18.18 -11.34
CA GLN A 270 4.61 19.22 -12.21
C GLN A 270 3.59 19.64 -13.27
N ARG A 271 2.90 18.68 -13.89
CA ARG A 271 1.83 18.95 -14.85
C ARG A 271 0.67 19.72 -14.19
N ASP A 272 0.27 19.31 -12.99
CA ASP A 272 -0.84 19.95 -12.28
C ASP A 272 -0.47 21.35 -11.81
N LEU A 273 0.77 21.59 -11.35
CA LEU A 273 1.28 22.93 -11.01
C LEU A 273 1.25 23.91 -12.18
N GLN A 274 1.42 23.44 -13.41
CA GLN A 274 1.34 24.29 -14.61
C GLN A 274 -0.09 24.71 -14.95
N ARG A 275 -1.10 24.06 -14.35
CA ARG A 275 -2.52 24.29 -14.61
C ARG A 275 -3.22 25.08 -13.50
N LEU A 276 -2.57 25.29 -12.37
CA LEU A 276 -3.03 26.09 -11.24
C LEU A 276 -2.72 27.58 -11.47
#